data_AF-A0AAN6L855-F1
#
_entry.id   AF-A0AAN6L855-F1
#
_cell.length_a   1.000
_cell.length_b   1.000
_cell.length_c   1.000
_cell.angle_alpha   90.00
_cell.angle_beta   90.00
_cell.angle_gamma   90.00
#
_symmetry.space_group_name_H-M   'P 1'
#
loop_
_entity.id
_entity.type
_entity.pdbx_description
1 polymer ?
#
loop_
_entity_poly.entity_id
_entity_poly.type
_entity_poly.pdbx_seq_one_letter_code
_entity_poly.pdbx_strand_id
1 'polypeptide(L)'
;MPFIVQEIWTDRPTLRRPAADDEIYVMEKYAHHAVKCSVCRHPYNTFINGEALCPRGYHHATNLLQYIYQKCGKAYSVVDREQGRHTQVEIPSEYLVIHDLLKAIDHGLRIPKRRISAPVVVHNSRTASDNKPEGPEPVQRPTTSTAVIPHRNSRLSSNGVYIYRRGSLYGVDLSRQSSPTSSQRVRTPRSYLR
;
A
#
# COMPACT_ATOMS: atom_id res chain seq x y z
N MET A 1 -40.29 11.79 40.61
CA MET A 1 -40.05 10.61 39.76
C MET A 1 -39.25 11.06 38.55
N PRO A 2 -38.01 10.59 38.34
CA PRO A 2 -37.21 11.01 37.20
C PRO A 2 -37.70 10.33 35.92
N PHE A 3 -38.03 11.14 34.92
CA PHE A 3 -38.49 10.74 33.60
C PHE A 3 -37.28 10.22 32.80
N ILE A 4 -37.21 8.90 32.61
CA ILE A 4 -36.22 8.30 31.71
C ILE A 4 -36.66 8.67 30.30
N VAL A 5 -35.96 9.63 29.71
CA VAL A 5 -36.06 9.95 28.28
C VAL A 5 -35.56 8.71 27.54
N GLN A 6 -36.48 7.86 27.14
CA GLN A 6 -36.21 6.79 26.20
C GLN A 6 -35.97 7.47 24.86
N GLU A 7 -34.70 7.75 24.54
CA GLU A 7 -34.32 8.20 23.21
C GLU A 7 -34.84 7.16 22.22
N ILE A 8 -35.82 7.54 21.43
CA ILE A 8 -36.33 6.75 20.32
C ILE A 8 -35.24 6.86 19.25
N TRP A 9 -34.31 5.90 19.27
CA TRP A 9 -33.37 5.72 18.17
C TRP A 9 -34.24 5.42 16.95
N THR A 10 -34.38 6.40 16.06
CA THR A 10 -35.03 6.20 14.76
C THR A 10 -34.28 5.07 14.07
N ASP A 11 -34.85 3.88 14.09
CA ASP A 11 -34.32 2.68 13.48
C ASP A 11 -34.40 2.90 11.97
N ARG A 12 -33.38 3.57 11.41
CA ARG A 12 -33.21 3.63 9.96
C ARG A 12 -33.19 2.17 9.50
N PRO A 13 -34.03 1.78 8.55
CA PRO A 13 -34.13 0.38 8.15
C PRO A 13 -32.75 -0.10 7.71
N THR A 14 -32.10 -0.89 8.56
CA THR A 14 -30.82 -1.50 8.22
C THR A 14 -31.12 -2.64 7.29
N LEU A 15 -30.81 -2.45 6.01
CA LEU A 15 -30.96 -3.51 5.02
C LEU A 15 -29.97 -4.63 5.37
N ARG A 16 -30.47 -5.85 5.52
CA ARG A 16 -29.63 -7.04 5.69
C ARG A 16 -29.41 -7.66 4.33
N ARG A 17 -28.15 -7.96 4.01
CA ARG A 17 -27.78 -8.67 2.79
C ARG A 17 -26.68 -9.69 3.07
N PRO A 18 -26.57 -10.74 2.24
CA PRO A 18 -25.39 -11.58 2.22
C PRO A 18 -24.13 -10.76 1.89
N ALA A 19 -22.98 -11.22 2.36
CA ALA A 19 -21.69 -10.64 2.00
C ALA A 19 -21.51 -10.63 0.47
N ALA A 20 -20.99 -9.53 -0.05
CA ALA A 20 -20.65 -9.39 -1.46
C ALA A 20 -19.36 -10.16 -1.78
N ASP A 21 -19.08 -10.42 -3.05
CA ASP A 21 -17.92 -11.18 -3.49
C ASP A 21 -16.59 -10.60 -2.96
N ASP A 22 -16.44 -9.27 -2.98
CA ASP A 22 -15.25 -8.59 -2.44
C ASP A 22 -15.10 -8.82 -0.93
N GLU A 23 -16.21 -8.71 -0.19
CA GLU A 23 -16.25 -8.94 1.26
C GLU A 23 -15.90 -10.40 1.56
N ILE A 24 -16.48 -11.35 0.82
CA ILE A 24 -16.17 -12.78 0.95
C ILE A 24 -14.68 -13.03 0.64
N TYR A 25 -14.11 -12.39 -0.37
CA TYR A 25 -12.72 -12.55 -0.73
C TYR A 25 -11.78 -12.12 0.40
N VAL A 26 -11.98 -10.94 1.00
CA VAL A 26 -11.13 -10.53 2.15
C VAL A 26 -11.36 -11.42 3.38
N MET A 27 -12.58 -11.90 3.60
CA MET A 27 -12.89 -12.86 4.64
C MET A 27 -12.10 -14.16 4.46
N GLU A 28 -12.17 -14.75 3.27
CA GLU A 28 -11.49 -15.98 2.90
C GLU A 28 -9.97 -15.83 3.07
N LYS A 29 -9.37 -14.73 2.61
CA LYS A 29 -7.93 -14.49 2.75
C LYS A 29 -7.47 -14.49 4.21
N TYR A 30 -8.24 -13.89 5.11
CA TYR A 30 -7.91 -13.90 6.53
C TYR A 30 -8.09 -15.30 7.13
N ALA A 31 -9.18 -15.99 6.81
CA ALA A 31 -9.45 -17.35 7.29
C ALA A 31 -8.35 -18.33 6.85
N HIS A 32 -7.95 -18.26 5.57
CA HIS A 32 -6.87 -19.10 5.02
C HIS A 32 -5.52 -18.83 5.70
N HIS A 33 -5.29 -17.59 6.16
CA HIS A 33 -4.12 -17.24 6.96
C HIS A 33 -4.22 -17.80 8.39
N ALA A 34 -5.39 -17.69 9.02
CA ALA A 34 -5.67 -18.16 10.37
C ALA A 34 -5.50 -19.69 10.51
N VAL A 35 -5.79 -20.46 9.45
CA VAL A 35 -5.53 -21.91 9.44
C VAL A 35 -4.03 -22.22 9.58
N LYS A 36 -3.16 -21.38 9.01
CA LYS A 36 -1.70 -21.61 8.98
C LYS A 36 -0.97 -20.97 10.15
N CYS A 37 -1.56 -19.98 10.81
CA CYS A 37 -0.91 -19.21 11.87
C CYS A 37 -1.58 -19.47 13.21
N SER A 38 -0.84 -20.03 14.18
CA SER A 38 -1.34 -20.32 15.53
C SER A 38 -1.82 -19.08 16.28
N VAL A 39 -1.10 -17.97 16.16
CA VAL A 39 -1.44 -16.68 16.79
C VAL A 39 -2.74 -16.13 16.18
N CYS A 40 -2.81 -16.06 14.86
CA CYS A 40 -3.91 -15.45 14.15
C CYS A 40 -5.14 -16.38 14.01
N ARG A 41 -5.10 -17.60 14.56
CA ARG A 41 -6.22 -18.55 14.65
C ARG A 41 -7.29 -18.11 15.66
N HIS A 42 -6.88 -17.45 16.75
CA HIS A 42 -7.76 -17.00 17.82
C HIS A 42 -7.49 -15.53 18.18
N PRO A 43 -7.85 -14.58 17.29
CA PRO A 43 -7.47 -13.17 17.43
C PRO A 43 -8.01 -12.52 18.71
N TYR A 44 -9.19 -12.93 19.17
CA TYR A 44 -9.77 -12.44 20.42
C TYR A 44 -8.98 -12.88 21.65
N ASN A 45 -8.58 -14.15 21.71
CA ASN A 45 -7.79 -14.68 22.82
C ASN A 45 -6.39 -14.04 22.87
N THR A 46 -5.74 -13.87 21.71
CA THR A 46 -4.45 -13.18 21.66
C THR A 46 -4.55 -11.74 22.16
N PHE A 47 -5.64 -11.03 21.81
CA PHE A 47 -5.87 -9.67 22.28
C PHE A 47 -6.09 -9.62 23.81
N ILE A 48 -6.88 -10.53 24.38
CA ILE A 48 -7.07 -10.63 25.84
C ILE A 48 -5.75 -10.88 26.55
N ASN A 49 -4.88 -11.72 25.97
CA ASN A 49 -3.56 -12.02 26.53
C ASN A 49 -2.56 -10.85 26.39
N GLY A 50 -2.96 -9.74 25.76
CA GLY A 50 -2.10 -8.59 25.50
C GLY A 50 -1.10 -8.81 24.37
N GLU A 51 -1.24 -9.87 23.59
CA GLU A 51 -0.40 -10.17 22.45
C GLU A 51 -0.92 -9.49 21.18
N ALA A 52 0.02 -9.11 20.31
CA ALA A 52 -0.31 -8.52 19.01
C ALA A 52 -0.54 -9.61 17.95
N LEU A 53 -1.37 -9.28 16.95
CA LEU A 53 -1.50 -10.12 15.76
C LEU A 53 -0.17 -10.20 15.00
N CYS A 54 0.03 -11.34 14.36
CA CYS A 54 1.12 -11.57 13.43
C CYS A 54 1.16 -10.48 12.32
N PRO A 55 2.33 -10.08 11.78
CA PRO A 55 2.42 -8.98 10.81
C PRO A 55 1.58 -9.19 9.54
N ARG A 56 1.48 -10.44 9.07
CA ARG A 56 0.63 -10.82 7.93
C ARG A 56 -0.85 -10.75 8.28
N GLY A 57 -1.25 -11.30 9.43
CA GLY A 57 -2.63 -11.22 9.93
C GLY A 57 -3.07 -9.78 10.15
N TYR A 58 -2.16 -8.92 10.62
CA TYR A 58 -2.37 -7.49 10.73
C TYR A 58 -2.68 -6.85 9.36
N HIS A 59 -1.93 -7.21 8.31
CA HIS A 59 -2.20 -6.72 6.96
C HIS A 59 -3.55 -7.21 6.42
N HIS A 60 -3.88 -8.49 6.60
CA HIS A 60 -5.18 -9.04 6.20
C HIS A 60 -6.34 -8.40 6.95
N ALA A 61 -6.22 -8.18 8.26
CA ALA A 61 -7.21 -7.48 9.07
C ALA A 61 -7.40 -6.02 8.62
N THR A 62 -6.31 -5.33 8.26
CA THR A 62 -6.37 -3.98 7.70
C THR A 62 -7.12 -3.95 6.36
N ASN A 63 -6.93 -4.97 5.51
CA ASN A 63 -7.66 -5.08 4.24
C ASN A 63 -9.14 -5.39 4.48
N LEU A 64 -9.47 -6.28 5.42
CA LEU A 64 -10.86 -6.58 5.80
C LEU A 64 -11.60 -5.33 6.28
N LEU A 65 -10.94 -4.50 7.10
CA LEU A 65 -11.51 -3.26 7.62
C LEU A 65 -11.73 -2.14 6.59
N GLN A 66 -11.27 -2.33 5.35
CA GLN A 66 -11.61 -1.43 4.24
C GLN A 66 -13.02 -1.71 3.69
N TYR A 67 -13.49 -2.95 3.82
CA TYR A 67 -14.79 -3.38 3.29
C TYR A 67 -15.85 -3.50 4.38
N ILE A 68 -15.45 -3.92 5.58
CA ILE A 68 -16.37 -4.24 6.67
C ILE A 68 -15.99 -3.43 7.91
N TYR A 69 -16.98 -2.83 8.54
CA TYR A 69 -16.83 -2.24 9.86
C TYR A 69 -17.82 -2.88 10.82
N GLN A 70 -17.52 -2.82 12.11
CA GLN A 70 -18.43 -3.30 13.14
C GLN A 70 -19.07 -2.12 13.85
N LYS A 71 -20.33 -2.30 14.25
CA LYS A 71 -21.05 -1.41 15.16
C LYS A 71 -21.97 -2.25 16.03
N CYS A 72 -21.85 -2.11 17.35
CA CYS A 72 -22.66 -2.83 18.34
C CYS A 72 -22.65 -4.36 18.12
N GLY A 73 -21.48 -4.96 17.88
CA GLY A 73 -21.38 -6.40 17.64
C GLY A 73 -21.79 -6.88 16.24
N LYS A 74 -22.38 -6.03 15.40
CA LYS A 74 -22.85 -6.40 14.05
C LYS A 74 -21.91 -5.86 12.97
N ALA A 75 -21.70 -6.66 11.92
CA ALA A 75 -20.91 -6.28 10.76
C ALA A 75 -21.74 -5.47 9.76
N TYR A 76 -21.17 -4.40 9.23
CA TYR A 76 -21.76 -3.50 8.26
C TYR A 76 -20.78 -3.24 7.12
N SER A 77 -21.31 -2.95 5.93
CA SER A 77 -20.49 -2.66 4.76
C SER A 77 -20.01 -1.20 4.74
N VAL A 78 -18.70 -1.00 4.59
CA VAL A 78 -18.07 0.32 4.44
C VAL A 78 -18.45 0.95 3.10
N VAL A 79 -18.48 0.16 2.03
CA VAL A 79 -18.81 0.63 0.68
C VAL A 79 -20.23 1.20 0.64
N ASP A 80 -21.19 0.49 1.22
CA ASP A 80 -22.57 0.97 1.32
C ASP A 80 -22.67 2.24 2.18
N ARG A 81 -21.85 2.35 3.24
CA ARG A 81 -21.81 3.53 4.10
C ARG A 81 -21.33 4.77 3.34
N GLU A 82 -20.36 4.64 2.47
CA GLU A 82 -19.89 5.74 1.61
C GLU A 82 -21.00 6.23 0.65
N GLN A 83 -21.92 5.34 0.28
CA GLN A 83 -23.12 5.65 -0.49
C GLN A 83 -24.31 6.13 0.37
N GLY A 84 -24.11 6.31 1.68
CA GLY A 84 -25.14 6.74 2.62
C GLY A 84 -26.11 5.64 3.09
N ARG A 85 -25.84 4.38 2.74
CA ARG A 85 -26.64 3.21 3.13
C ARG A 85 -25.99 2.48 4.31
N HIS A 86 -26.78 2.12 5.32
CA HIS A 86 -26.31 1.30 6.45
C HIS A 86 -26.75 -0.13 6.26
N THR A 87 -25.99 -0.86 5.45
CA THR A 87 -26.28 -2.26 5.17
C THR A 87 -25.55 -3.17 6.13
N GLN A 88 -26.31 -4.01 6.85
CA GLN A 88 -25.75 -5.06 7.69
C GLN A 88 -25.34 -6.23 6.79
N VAL A 89 -24.09 -6.66 6.94
CA VAL A 89 -23.51 -7.78 6.20
C VAL A 89 -23.65 -9.04 7.04
N GLU A 90 -24.25 -10.06 6.46
CA GLU A 90 -24.31 -11.39 7.07
C GLU A 90 -23.01 -12.13 6.77
N ILE A 91 -22.22 -12.35 7.82
CA ILE A 91 -20.98 -13.12 7.75
C ILE A 91 -21.36 -14.62 7.79
N PRO A 92 -20.94 -15.43 6.81
CA PRO A 92 -21.18 -16.86 6.83
C PRO A 92 -20.59 -17.52 8.09
N SER A 93 -21.29 -18.52 8.63
CA SER A 93 -20.87 -19.25 9.84
C SER A 93 -19.54 -19.99 9.71
N GLU A 94 -19.07 -20.20 8.48
CA GLU A 94 -17.77 -20.82 8.19
C GLU A 94 -16.60 -19.94 8.66
N TYR A 95 -16.81 -18.63 8.76
CA TYR A 95 -15.79 -17.65 9.06
C TYR A 95 -15.83 -17.16 10.51
N LEU A 96 -15.89 -18.09 11.48
CA LEU A 96 -15.92 -17.77 12.92
C LEU A 96 -14.71 -16.92 13.37
N VAL A 97 -13.54 -17.14 12.77
CA VAL A 97 -12.32 -16.37 13.08
C VAL A 97 -12.52 -14.86 12.84
N ILE A 98 -13.40 -14.50 11.91
CA ILE A 98 -13.69 -13.11 11.57
C ILE A 98 -14.57 -12.49 12.63
N HIS A 99 -15.55 -13.23 13.15
CA HIS A 99 -16.34 -12.78 14.29
C HIS A 99 -15.45 -12.50 15.50
N ASP A 100 -14.47 -13.37 15.78
CA ASP A 100 -13.50 -13.16 16.86
C ASP A 100 -12.61 -11.94 16.60
N LEU A 101 -12.16 -11.74 15.36
CA LEU A 101 -11.35 -10.57 14.99
C LEU A 101 -12.14 -9.28 15.18
N LEU A 102 -13.35 -9.24 14.65
CA LEU A 102 -14.25 -8.10 14.79
C LEU A 102 -14.51 -7.82 16.28
N LYS A 103 -14.86 -8.85 17.06
CA LYS A 103 -15.04 -8.72 18.51
C LYS A 103 -13.79 -8.13 19.18
N ALA A 104 -12.59 -8.59 18.85
CA ALA A 104 -11.35 -8.02 19.39
C ALA A 104 -11.21 -6.51 19.09
N ILE A 105 -11.64 -6.08 17.91
CA ILE A 105 -11.62 -4.67 17.48
C ILE A 105 -12.65 -3.84 18.27
N ASP A 106 -13.86 -4.36 18.47
CA ASP A 106 -14.89 -3.73 19.32
C ASP A 106 -14.37 -3.55 20.76
N HIS A 107 -13.57 -4.49 21.29
CA HIS A 107 -12.93 -4.39 22.60
C HIS A 107 -11.68 -3.50 22.63
N GLY A 108 -11.26 -2.93 21.51
CA GLY A 108 -10.18 -1.93 21.46
C GLY A 108 -8.89 -2.41 20.80
N LEU A 109 -8.88 -3.52 20.06
CA LEU A 109 -7.74 -3.87 19.22
C LEU A 109 -7.50 -2.77 18.18
N ARG A 110 -6.44 -1.99 18.40
CA ARG A 110 -6.07 -0.89 17.52
C ARG A 110 -5.31 -1.41 16.31
N ILE A 111 -6.04 -1.50 15.19
CA ILE A 111 -5.43 -1.64 13.87
C ILE A 111 -5.30 -0.22 13.32
N PRO A 112 -4.11 0.42 13.31
CA PRO A 112 -3.90 1.61 12.49
C PRO A 112 -4.48 1.40 11.10
N LYS A 113 -5.62 2.07 10.85
CA LYS A 113 -6.13 2.26 9.50
C LYS A 113 -4.99 2.87 8.73
N ARG A 114 -4.67 2.32 7.55
CA ARG A 114 -3.80 3.00 6.59
C ARG A 114 -4.43 4.36 6.31
N ARG A 115 -4.05 5.37 7.10
CA ARG A 115 -4.21 6.74 6.68
C ARG A 115 -3.38 6.78 5.41
N ILE A 116 -4.03 7.06 4.29
CA ILE A 116 -3.33 7.54 3.11
C ILE A 116 -2.68 8.83 3.61
N SER A 117 -1.46 8.71 4.15
CA SER A 117 -0.66 9.86 4.49
C SER A 117 -0.52 10.60 3.18
N ALA A 118 -1.20 11.72 3.03
CA ALA A 118 -0.90 12.63 1.95
C ALA A 118 0.62 12.81 1.95
N PRO A 119 1.29 12.72 0.78
CA PRO A 119 2.73 12.88 0.74
C PRO A 119 3.05 14.24 1.37
N VAL A 120 3.78 14.22 2.50
CA VAL A 120 4.26 15.44 3.12
C VAL A 120 5.32 16.00 2.17
N VAL A 121 4.92 16.93 1.32
CA VAL A 121 5.83 17.63 0.42
C VAL A 121 6.62 18.62 1.27
N VAL A 122 7.76 18.17 1.78
CA VAL A 122 8.73 19.04 2.44
C VAL A 122 9.37 19.91 1.36
N HIS A 123 8.94 21.17 1.27
CA HIS A 123 9.63 22.16 0.44
C HIS A 123 10.89 22.59 1.18
N ASN A 124 12.04 22.02 0.82
CA ASN A 124 13.33 22.52 1.25
C ASN A 124 13.58 23.87 0.55
N SER A 125 13.13 24.98 1.13
CA SER A 125 13.56 26.30 0.68
C SER A 125 15.05 26.45 0.99
N ARG A 126 15.90 26.26 -0.04
CA ARG A 126 17.30 26.70 0.00
C ARG A 126 17.31 28.21 0.25
N THR A 127 17.62 28.62 1.47
CA THR A 127 18.06 29.99 1.73
C THR A 127 19.45 30.13 1.12
N ALA A 128 19.49 30.74 -0.06
CA ALA A 128 20.69 31.35 -0.58
C ALA A 128 21.06 32.50 0.38
N SER A 129 22.05 32.27 1.22
CA SER A 129 22.80 33.34 1.86
C SER A 129 24.23 33.22 1.36
N ASP A 130 24.51 33.98 0.31
CA ASP A 130 25.82 34.56 0.04
C ASP A 130 26.45 35.05 1.34
N ASN A 131 27.72 34.71 1.54
CA ASN A 131 28.75 35.61 2.06
C ASN A 131 30.13 34.92 1.92
N LYS A 132 30.91 35.43 0.97
CA LYS A 132 32.37 35.24 0.80
C LYS A 132 33.05 36.56 1.22
N PRO A 133 34.22 36.54 1.88
CA PRO A 133 35.50 36.92 1.21
C PRO A 133 36.66 35.99 1.65
N GLU A 134 37.44 35.40 0.74
CA GLU A 134 38.65 35.92 0.05
C GLU A 134 39.97 35.77 0.84
N GLY A 135 40.90 35.00 0.26
CA GLY A 135 42.32 34.88 0.61
C GLY A 135 43.07 34.15 -0.53
N PRO A 136 44.16 34.71 -1.11
CA PRO A 136 44.77 34.22 -2.35
C PRO A 136 46.00 33.32 -2.11
N GLU A 137 46.20 32.27 -2.91
CA GLU A 137 47.27 32.20 -3.95
C GLU A 137 47.38 30.79 -4.58
N PRO A 138 47.90 30.68 -5.82
CA PRO A 138 47.78 29.50 -6.67
C PRO A 138 49.10 28.71 -6.82
N VAL A 139 49.03 27.38 -6.93
CA VAL A 139 50.05 26.60 -7.65
C VAL A 139 49.37 25.49 -8.46
N GLN A 140 49.49 25.61 -9.78
CA GLN A 140 49.22 24.56 -10.77
C GLN A 140 50.40 23.56 -10.75
N ARG A 141 50.27 22.25 -10.99
CA ARG A 141 50.15 21.60 -12.31
C ARG A 141 50.28 20.05 -12.14
N PRO A 142 50.07 19.26 -13.21
CA PRO A 142 49.44 17.94 -13.17
C PRO A 142 50.40 16.76 -13.41
N THR A 143 49.96 15.55 -13.07
CA THR A 143 50.33 14.35 -13.82
C THR A 143 49.39 13.17 -13.59
N THR A 144 49.18 12.47 -14.70
CA THR A 144 48.39 11.27 -14.97
C THR A 144 48.82 10.03 -14.18
N SER A 145 47.88 9.13 -13.88
CA SER A 145 47.90 7.73 -14.36
C SER A 145 46.95 6.84 -13.52
N THR A 146 45.94 6.31 -14.22
CA THR A 146 45.52 4.91 -14.22
C THR A 146 45.82 4.03 -13.00
N ALA A 147 44.76 3.64 -12.29
CA ALA A 147 44.65 2.28 -11.74
C ALA A 147 43.17 1.90 -11.58
N VAL A 148 42.76 0.98 -12.45
CA VAL A 148 41.49 0.28 -12.49
C VAL A 148 41.46 -0.74 -11.35
N ILE A 149 40.51 -0.65 -10.43
CA ILE A 149 40.18 -1.76 -9.51
C ILE A 149 38.66 -2.00 -9.55
N PRO A 150 38.16 -2.99 -10.31
CA PRO A 150 36.79 -3.44 -10.18
C PRO A 150 36.73 -4.49 -9.07
N HIS A 151 36.14 -4.14 -7.93
CA HIS A 151 35.69 -5.15 -6.99
C HIS A 151 34.48 -5.88 -7.57
N ARG A 152 34.76 -7.01 -8.22
CA ARG A 152 33.82 -8.12 -8.40
C ARG A 152 33.48 -8.65 -7.01
N ASN A 153 32.19 -8.69 -6.67
CA ASN A 153 31.50 -9.89 -6.15
C ASN A 153 30.00 -9.63 -6.00
N SER A 154 29.32 -10.01 -7.07
CA SER A 154 27.98 -10.58 -7.16
C SER A 154 27.37 -11.11 -5.85
N ARG A 155 26.31 -10.45 -5.38
CA ARG A 155 25.05 -11.10 -5.01
C ARG A 155 23.93 -10.40 -5.78
N LEU A 156 23.46 -11.05 -6.84
CA LEU A 156 22.36 -10.55 -7.65
C LEU A 156 21.09 -10.51 -6.79
N SER A 157 20.78 -9.31 -6.31
CA SER A 157 19.43 -8.87 -6.02
C SER A 157 18.67 -8.84 -7.33
N SER A 158 17.75 -9.79 -7.50
CA SER A 158 16.73 -9.72 -8.54
C SER A 158 16.01 -8.37 -8.44
N ASN A 159 15.73 -7.76 -9.59
CA ASN A 159 14.99 -6.51 -9.78
C ASN A 159 15.85 -5.23 -9.88
N GLY A 160 16.89 -5.29 -10.71
CA GLY A 160 17.57 -4.11 -11.23
C GLY A 160 16.76 -3.47 -12.37
N VAL A 161 16.06 -2.39 -12.06
CA VAL A 161 15.46 -1.48 -13.05
C VAL A 161 16.59 -0.91 -13.91
N TYR A 162 16.61 -1.24 -15.20
CA TYR A 162 17.49 -0.57 -16.16
C TYR A 162 17.02 0.88 -16.34
N ILE A 163 17.66 1.80 -15.63
CA ILE A 163 17.56 3.22 -15.96
C ILE A 163 18.44 3.44 -17.19
N TYR A 164 17.82 3.58 -18.36
CA TYR A 164 18.48 4.18 -19.52
C TYR A 164 18.90 5.60 -19.12
N ARG A 165 20.18 5.77 -18.73
CA ARG A 165 20.77 7.10 -18.61
C ARG A 165 20.75 7.72 -20.00
N ARG A 166 19.84 8.68 -20.18
CA ARG A 166 19.88 9.67 -21.25
C ARG A 166 21.30 10.23 -21.37
N GLY A 167 21.76 10.33 -22.62
CA GLY A 167 23.14 10.61 -23.00
C GLY A 167 23.75 11.82 -22.30
N SER A 168 25.06 11.75 -22.10
CA SER A 168 25.85 12.89 -21.69
C SER A 168 25.86 13.95 -22.79
N LEU A 169 25.60 15.19 -22.40
CA LEU A 169 25.47 16.37 -23.25
C LEU A 169 26.86 16.87 -23.69
N TYR A 170 27.63 16.03 -24.39
CA TYR A 170 28.94 16.42 -24.97
C TYR A 170 28.89 16.37 -26.49
N GLY A 171 29.45 17.42 -27.12
CA GLY A 171 29.38 17.68 -28.57
C GLY A 171 30.08 16.68 -29.48
N VAL A 172 30.53 15.53 -28.95
CA VAL A 172 31.21 14.46 -29.71
C VAL A 172 30.20 13.56 -30.45
N ASP A 173 28.93 13.55 -30.06
CA ASP A 173 27.88 12.73 -30.70
C ASP A 173 27.20 13.40 -31.91
N LEU A 174 27.47 14.68 -32.18
CA LEU A 174 26.87 15.43 -33.30
C LEU A 174 27.43 15.05 -34.67
N SER A 175 28.54 14.32 -34.74
CA SER A 175 29.17 13.89 -36.00
C SER A 175 28.73 12.49 -36.46
N ARG A 176 27.76 11.86 -35.78
CA ARG A 176 27.18 10.56 -36.19
C ARG A 176 25.83 10.65 -36.92
N GLN A 177 25.38 11.84 -37.28
CA GLN A 177 24.18 12.01 -38.11
C GLN A 177 24.54 12.39 -39.55
N SER A 178 24.90 11.38 -40.35
CA SER A 178 24.74 11.43 -41.80
C SER A 178 24.92 10.05 -42.42
N SER A 179 23.84 9.27 -42.57
CA SER A 179 23.33 8.87 -43.90
C SER A 179 22.02 8.04 -43.81
N PRO A 180 21.16 8.11 -44.84
CA PRO A 180 19.76 7.66 -44.80
C PRO A 180 19.57 6.26 -45.41
N THR A 181 18.32 5.78 -45.34
CA THR A 181 17.74 4.57 -45.98
C THR A 181 17.75 3.28 -45.17
N SER A 182 16.64 3.03 -44.46
CA SER A 182 16.10 1.69 -44.27
C SER A 182 14.61 1.77 -44.05
N SER A 183 13.86 1.53 -45.13
CA SER A 183 12.41 1.40 -45.12
C SER A 183 12.04 0.08 -44.44
N GLN A 184 11.72 0.11 -43.14
CA GLN A 184 11.12 -1.03 -42.47
C GLN A 184 9.63 -0.75 -42.26
N ARG A 185 8.85 -1.02 -43.31
CA ARG A 185 7.39 -1.10 -43.26
C ARG A 185 7.00 -2.22 -42.30
N VAL A 186 6.44 -1.85 -41.14
CA VAL A 186 5.76 -2.80 -40.25
C VAL A 186 4.49 -3.28 -40.95
N ARG A 187 4.48 -4.53 -41.41
CA ARG A 187 3.35 -5.18 -42.08
C ARG A 187 2.49 -5.86 -41.01
N THR A 188 1.34 -5.29 -40.69
CA THR A 188 0.38 -5.90 -39.75
C THR A 188 -0.51 -6.93 -40.48
N PRO A 189 -0.55 -8.20 -40.05
CA PRO A 189 -1.47 -9.18 -40.61
C PRO A 189 -2.92 -8.92 -40.17
N ARG A 190 -3.85 -8.89 -41.13
CA ARG A 190 -5.30 -8.75 -40.90
C ARG A 190 -5.94 -10.12 -40.69
N SER A 191 -5.88 -10.67 -39.48
CA SER A 191 -6.61 -11.92 -39.19
C SER A 191 -6.97 -12.07 -37.72
N TYR A 192 -7.84 -11.19 -37.20
CA TYR A 192 -8.57 -11.42 -35.94
C TYR A 192 -9.98 -10.81 -35.96
N LEU A 193 -10.66 -10.89 -37.11
CA LEU A 193 -12.10 -10.62 -37.19
C LEU A 193 -12.75 -11.78 -37.93
N ARG A 194 -13.17 -12.78 -37.18
CA ARG A 194 -14.29 -13.65 -37.52
C ARG A 194 -14.99 -14.09 -36.26
#